data_AF-A0A8H2VBW4-F1
#
_entry.id   AF-A0A8H2VBW4-F1
#
_cell.length_a   1.000
_cell.length_b   1.000
_cell.length_c   1.000
_cell.angle_alpha   90.00
_cell.angle_beta   90.00
_cell.angle_gamma   90.00
#
_symmetry.space_group_name_H-M   'P 1'
#
loop_
_entity.id
_entity.type
_entity.pdbx_description
1 polymer ?
#
loop_
_entity_poly.entity_id
_entity_poly.type
_entity_poly.pdbx_seq_one_letter_code
_entity_poly.pdbx_strand_id
1 'polypeptide(L)'
;MTIEEIIDSFKIIVNQIAEEWDTIMKLPTFLDCDIIERLEEKLDVVQRQNYSIIIDLNNIKRELQLDKREENIIFCSQDNNDKNETTKIISSSGLFLESSPISPNSIAAVSQYLQIDEDEVENVMSQVPSSHDIPQPECFEGKHEENIYHIRSEPPCEEGILQDTIPISENNKIDQACGSISVKRFDLNMIEAPKTIKQLYDDFDKNLRFQIKDFENQFGKGQLSKLNKIRTYQRRRALINEIEKFSTMFSIDIRIAIEIFEKYRTVRGRTVPFLYNNLTSVVMEIKTEYESSYY
;
A
#
# COMPACT_ATOMS: atom_id res chain seq x y z
N MET A 1 19.33 23.89 19.44
CA MET A 1 19.80 22.53 19.73
C MET A 1 21.01 22.31 18.86
N THR A 2 22.20 22.07 19.43
CA THR A 2 23.40 21.83 18.62
C THR A 2 23.38 20.40 18.06
N ILE A 3 24.22 20.13 17.06
CA ILE A 3 24.32 18.78 16.46
C ILE A 3 24.77 17.77 17.52
N GLU A 4 25.63 18.18 18.44
CA GLU A 4 26.10 17.36 19.56
C GLU A 4 24.93 16.98 20.50
N GLU A 5 24.05 17.92 20.82
CA GLU A 5 22.86 17.67 21.64
C GLU A 5 21.89 16.67 20.96
N ILE A 6 21.77 16.73 19.63
CA ILE A 6 20.94 15.79 18.86
C ILE A 6 21.58 14.39 18.85
N ILE A 7 22.90 14.31 18.63
CA ILE A 7 23.64 13.04 18.64
C ILE A 7 23.56 12.38 20.02
N ASP A 8 23.72 13.14 21.08
CA ASP A 8 23.66 12.61 22.44
C ASP A 8 22.24 12.20 22.82
N SER A 9 21.21 12.95 22.40
CA SER A 9 19.81 12.54 22.52
C SER A 9 19.55 11.21 21.79
N PHE A 10 20.06 11.03 20.57
CA PHE A 10 19.90 9.80 19.81
C PHE A 10 20.60 8.61 20.48
N LYS A 11 21.82 8.80 21.01
CA LYS A 11 22.53 7.75 21.75
C LYS A 11 21.77 7.30 23.00
N ILE A 12 21.19 8.24 23.75
CA ILE A 12 20.38 7.93 24.93
C ILE A 12 19.20 7.04 24.54
N ILE A 13 18.50 7.39 23.46
CA ILE A 13 17.36 6.60 22.95
C ILE A 13 17.83 5.20 22.54
N VAL A 14 18.92 5.07 21.76
CA VAL A 14 19.43 3.76 21.32
C VAL A 14 19.86 2.88 22.49
N ASN A 15 20.53 3.45 23.49
CA ASN A 15 20.93 2.69 24.68
C ASN A 15 19.71 2.22 25.49
N GLN A 16 18.69 3.07 25.61
CA GLN A 16 17.45 2.70 26.28
C GLN A 16 16.72 1.57 25.54
N ILE A 17 16.71 1.59 24.20
CA ILE A 17 16.16 0.52 23.37
C ILE A 17 16.87 -0.81 23.64
N ALA A 18 18.20 -0.78 23.71
CA ALA A 18 18.99 -1.98 23.96
C ALA A 18 18.71 -2.57 25.35
N GLU A 19 18.59 -1.73 26.38
CA GLU A 19 18.25 -2.18 27.74
C GLU A 19 16.84 -2.75 27.85
N GLU A 20 15.85 -2.12 27.21
CA GLU A 20 14.48 -2.61 27.16
C GLU A 20 14.40 -3.97 26.44
N TRP A 21 15.13 -4.12 25.32
CA TRP A 21 15.22 -5.37 24.57
C TRP A 21 15.86 -6.50 25.40
N ASP A 22 16.95 -6.22 26.11
CA ASP A 22 17.61 -7.19 26.99
C ASP A 22 16.73 -7.61 28.16
N THR A 23 15.95 -6.68 28.71
CA THR A 23 14.99 -6.96 29.79
C THR A 23 13.87 -7.86 29.28
N ILE A 24 13.40 -7.61 28.07
CA ILE A 24 12.37 -8.39 27.39
C ILE A 24 12.83 -9.84 27.14
N MET A 25 14.08 -10.03 26.70
CA MET A 25 14.64 -11.36 26.42
C MET A 25 14.87 -12.21 27.67
N LYS A 26 14.93 -11.59 28.86
CA LYS A 26 15.15 -12.27 30.14
C LYS A 26 13.86 -12.73 30.84
N LEU A 27 12.68 -12.38 30.33
CA LEU A 27 11.41 -12.77 30.95
C LEU A 27 11.08 -14.24 30.65
N PRO A 28 10.58 -15.02 31.64
CA PRO A 28 10.23 -16.42 31.43
C PRO A 28 9.12 -16.58 30.38
N THR A 29 9.15 -17.69 29.65
CA THR A 29 8.12 -18.10 28.70
C THR A 29 6.80 -18.42 29.42
N PHE A 30 5.77 -17.63 29.16
CA PHE A 30 4.39 -17.81 29.67
C PHE A 30 3.46 -18.29 28.56
N LEU A 31 2.23 -18.73 28.92
CA LEU A 31 1.22 -19.32 28.03
C LEU A 31 0.86 -18.45 26.80
N ASP A 32 0.48 -19.11 25.71
CA ASP A 32 0.33 -18.57 24.35
C ASP A 32 -0.53 -17.29 24.19
N CYS A 33 -1.57 -17.09 25.01
CA CYS A 33 -2.41 -15.89 24.91
C CYS A 33 -1.70 -14.62 25.39
N ASP A 34 -0.88 -14.71 26.44
CA ASP A 34 -0.12 -13.57 26.97
C ASP A 34 1.04 -13.18 26.02
N ILE A 35 1.45 -14.11 25.15
CA ILE A 35 2.50 -13.87 24.16
C ILE A 35 2.03 -12.91 23.08
N ILE A 36 0.79 -13.02 22.60
CA ILE A 36 0.26 -12.19 21.51
C ILE A 36 0.09 -10.74 21.96
N GLU A 37 -0.58 -10.51 23.09
CA GLU A 37 -0.78 -9.16 23.64
C GLU A 37 0.58 -8.46 23.88
N ARG A 38 1.56 -9.22 24.37
CA ARG A 38 2.92 -8.71 24.59
C ARG A 38 3.70 -8.48 23.30
N LEU A 39 3.46 -9.26 22.24
CA LEU A 39 4.03 -9.02 20.92
C LEU A 39 3.43 -7.77 20.27
N GLU A 40 2.13 -7.52 20.46
CA GLU A 40 1.49 -6.28 20.02
C GLU A 40 2.06 -5.07 20.75
N GLU A 41 2.22 -5.14 22.08
CA GLU A 41 2.86 -4.08 22.87
C GLU A 41 4.30 -3.82 22.40
N LYS A 42 5.06 -4.88 22.07
CA LYS A 42 6.42 -4.75 21.50
C LYS A 42 6.42 -4.09 20.13
N LEU A 43 5.48 -4.48 19.27
CA LEU A 43 5.36 -3.91 17.93
C LEU A 43 5.05 -2.40 18.01
N ASP A 44 4.18 -2.00 18.93
CA ASP A 44 3.85 -0.59 19.18
C ASP A 44 5.05 0.22 19.68
N VAL A 45 5.87 -0.34 20.57
CA VAL A 45 7.11 0.29 21.05
C VAL A 45 8.09 0.51 19.89
N VAL A 46 8.33 -0.52 19.08
CA VAL A 46 9.23 -0.44 17.91
C VAL A 46 8.72 0.57 16.88
N GLN A 47 7.41 0.59 16.61
CA GLN A 47 6.83 1.57 15.68
C GLN A 47 6.97 3.01 16.19
N ARG A 48 6.73 3.25 17.48
CA ARG A 48 6.91 4.56 18.11
C ARG A 48 8.36 5.03 18.04
N GLN A 49 9.30 4.11 18.27
CA GLN A 49 10.74 4.39 18.19
C GLN A 49 11.16 4.70 16.75
N ASN A 50 10.74 3.90 15.77
CA ASN A 50 11.00 4.17 14.35
C ASN A 50 10.48 5.54 13.92
N TYR A 51 9.28 5.92 14.40
CA TYR A 51 8.72 7.24 14.11
C TYR A 51 9.56 8.38 14.71
N SER A 52 10.05 8.22 15.95
CA SER A 52 10.95 9.19 16.58
C SER A 52 12.26 9.35 15.81
N ILE A 53 12.89 8.23 15.42
CA ILE A 53 14.13 8.23 14.64
C ILE A 53 13.94 8.96 13.31
N ILE A 54 12.83 8.71 12.60
CA ILE A 54 12.53 9.38 11.33
C ILE A 54 12.39 10.90 11.53
N ILE A 55 11.78 11.35 12.64
CA ILE A 55 11.69 12.77 12.95
C ILE A 55 13.09 13.36 13.18
N ASP A 56 13.92 12.70 13.97
CA ASP A 56 15.27 13.17 14.28
C ASP A 56 16.15 13.23 13.01
N LEU A 57 16.08 12.21 12.15
CA LEU A 57 16.77 12.19 10.85
C LEU A 57 16.31 13.34 9.95
N ASN A 58 15.02 13.65 9.92
CA ASN A 58 14.51 14.80 9.15
C ASN A 58 14.98 16.14 9.72
N ASN A 59 15.10 16.26 11.05
CA ASN A 59 15.64 17.45 11.69
C ASN A 59 17.13 17.61 11.37
N ILE A 60 17.92 16.54 11.46
CA ILE A 60 19.34 16.52 11.07
C ILE A 60 19.50 16.91 9.59
N LYS A 61 18.67 16.32 8.71
CA LYS A 61 18.68 16.59 7.27
C LYS A 61 18.45 18.08 6.98
N ARG A 62 17.50 18.70 7.69
CA ARG A 62 17.17 20.13 7.58
C ARG A 62 18.32 21.02 8.06
N GLU A 63 18.89 20.69 9.22
CA GLU A 63 19.96 21.48 9.83
C GLU A 63 21.25 21.44 9.00
N LEU A 64 21.57 20.27 8.45
CA LEU A 64 22.71 20.07 7.56
C LEU A 64 22.47 20.56 6.12
N GLN A 65 21.27 21.08 5.81
CA GLN A 65 20.87 21.54 4.48
C GLN A 65 21.13 20.52 3.36
N LEU A 66 20.99 19.23 3.67
CA LEU A 66 21.29 18.15 2.71
C LEU A 66 20.36 18.19 1.48
N ASP A 67 19.17 18.79 1.61
CA ASP A 67 18.23 19.00 0.50
C ASP A 67 18.74 19.99 -0.57
N LYS A 68 19.70 20.86 -0.25
CA LYS A 68 20.12 21.95 -1.17
C LYS A 68 21.19 21.54 -2.18
N ARG A 69 21.77 20.34 -2.08
CA ARG A 69 22.84 19.91 -3.01
C ARG A 69 22.34 19.39 -4.36
N GLU A 70 21.06 19.09 -4.50
CA GLU A 70 20.51 18.61 -5.78
C GLU A 70 20.11 19.77 -6.74
N GLU A 71 20.01 21.00 -6.27
CA GLU A 71 19.50 22.13 -7.08
C GLU A 71 20.59 23.05 -7.68
N ASN A 72 21.89 22.81 -7.43
CA ASN A 72 22.95 23.79 -7.75
C ASN A 72 24.18 23.27 -8.55
N ILE A 73 24.05 22.18 -9.31
CA ILE A 73 25.16 21.69 -10.17
C ILE A 73 25.10 22.24 -11.62
N ILE A 74 24.04 22.97 -12.02
CA ILE A 74 23.82 23.32 -13.44
C ILE A 74 24.41 24.69 -13.88
N PHE A 75 24.98 25.51 -12.99
CA PHE A 75 25.60 26.79 -13.37
C PHE A 75 27.02 26.99 -12.81
N CYS A 76 27.96 26.17 -13.31
CA CYS A 76 29.34 26.61 -13.49
C CYS A 76 29.70 26.43 -14.98
N SER A 77 29.18 27.34 -15.82
CA SER A 77 29.74 27.62 -17.13
C SER A 77 30.44 28.98 -17.03
N GLN A 78 31.73 29.00 -17.36
CA GLN A 78 32.59 30.09 -17.88
C GLN A 78 34.03 29.80 -17.42
N ASP A 79 35.09 29.87 -18.22
CA ASP A 79 35.30 30.24 -19.62
C ASP A 79 36.62 29.60 -20.08
N ASN A 80 36.78 29.43 -21.39
CA ASN A 80 38.02 29.04 -22.04
C ASN A 80 39.14 30.07 -21.77
N ASN A 81 40.34 29.64 -21.32
CA ASN A 81 41.59 29.81 -22.09
C ASN A 81 42.84 29.28 -21.38
N ASP A 82 43.66 28.60 -22.19
CA ASP A 82 45.12 28.48 -22.17
C ASP A 82 45.90 28.01 -20.92
N LYS A 83 46.54 26.85 -21.13
CA LYS A 83 47.96 26.51 -20.87
C LYS A 83 48.47 26.45 -19.43
N ASN A 84 48.93 25.24 -19.15
CA ASN A 84 50.09 24.83 -18.36
C ASN A 84 49.89 24.47 -16.88
N GLU A 85 50.67 23.45 -16.52
CA GLU A 85 51.09 23.00 -15.19
C GLU A 85 50.16 22.05 -14.42
N THR A 86 50.45 20.76 -14.66
CA THR A 86 50.67 19.73 -13.65
C THR A 86 50.47 20.16 -12.19
N THR A 87 49.34 19.76 -11.63
CA THR A 87 49.24 19.48 -10.20
C THR A 87 48.59 18.12 -10.02
N LYS A 88 49.43 17.15 -9.62
CA LYS A 88 49.01 15.89 -9.00
C LYS A 88 48.18 16.24 -7.76
N ILE A 89 46.88 16.03 -7.81
CA ILE A 89 46.07 15.85 -6.60
C ILE A 89 45.42 14.48 -6.70
N ILE A 90 45.71 13.70 -5.67
CA ILE A 90 45.44 12.29 -5.50
C ILE A 90 43.92 12.07 -5.50
N SER A 91 43.39 11.54 -6.60
CA SER A 91 42.10 10.85 -6.60
C SER A 91 42.34 9.43 -6.12
N SER A 92 42.23 9.24 -4.80
CA SER A 92 42.10 7.92 -4.19
C SER A 92 40.63 7.49 -4.30
N SER A 93 40.40 6.54 -5.20
CA SER A 93 39.44 5.45 -5.14
C SER A 93 38.33 5.53 -4.10
N GLY A 94 37.11 5.77 -4.58
CA GLY A 94 35.87 5.39 -3.91
C GLY A 94 34.90 4.87 -4.97
N LEU A 95 35.08 3.62 -5.38
CA LEU A 95 34.08 2.85 -6.12
C LEU A 95 32.87 2.70 -5.19
N PHE A 96 31.95 3.65 -5.27
CA PHE A 96 30.64 3.55 -4.63
C PHE A 96 29.79 2.71 -5.56
N LEU A 97 29.58 1.44 -5.19
CA LEU A 97 28.58 0.59 -5.81
C LEU A 97 27.21 1.27 -5.65
N GLU A 98 26.66 1.76 -6.75
CA GLU A 98 25.25 2.10 -6.88
C GLU A 98 24.42 0.86 -6.56
N SER A 99 24.05 0.72 -5.29
CA SER A 99 22.92 -0.12 -4.91
C SER A 99 21.66 0.66 -5.21
N SER A 100 20.88 0.12 -6.14
CA SER A 100 19.55 0.61 -6.52
C SER A 100 18.68 0.85 -5.29
N PRO A 101 17.71 1.79 -5.35
CA PRO A 101 16.80 2.04 -4.25
C PRO A 101 16.02 0.75 -3.92
N ILE A 102 16.27 0.24 -2.72
CA ILE A 102 15.55 -0.89 -2.14
C ILE A 102 14.07 -0.49 -2.08
N SER A 103 13.28 -1.16 -2.91
CA SER A 103 11.82 -1.20 -2.81
C SER A 103 11.43 -1.61 -1.38
N PRO A 104 10.44 -0.96 -0.72
CA PRO A 104 10.07 -1.27 0.67
C PRO A 104 9.49 -2.68 0.91
N ASN A 105 9.40 -3.54 -0.11
CA ASN A 105 8.67 -4.81 -0.05
C ASN A 105 9.51 -6.09 -0.27
N SER A 106 10.84 -6.04 -0.21
CA SER A 106 11.65 -7.28 -0.31
C SER A 106 12.01 -7.85 1.07
N ILE A 107 11.14 -8.71 1.60
CA ILE A 107 11.37 -9.56 2.79
C ILE A 107 12.54 -10.55 2.57
N ALA A 108 12.98 -10.76 1.33
CA ALA A 108 14.00 -11.76 0.98
C ALA A 108 15.43 -11.43 1.45
N ALA A 109 15.75 -10.16 1.76
CA ALA A 109 17.13 -9.78 2.12
C ALA A 109 17.50 -10.07 3.59
N VAL A 110 16.51 -10.33 4.46
CA VAL A 110 16.74 -10.59 5.90
C VAL A 110 17.08 -12.06 6.18
N SER A 111 16.86 -12.96 5.22
CA SER A 111 17.07 -14.41 5.41
C SER A 111 18.54 -14.87 5.35
N GLN A 112 19.50 -13.98 5.06
CA GLN A 112 20.92 -14.34 4.95
C GLN A 112 21.70 -14.31 6.28
N TYR A 113 21.07 -13.93 7.39
CA TYR A 113 21.75 -13.80 8.70
C TYR A 113 21.35 -14.85 9.75
N LEU A 114 20.52 -15.84 9.39
CA LEU A 114 20.15 -16.93 10.28
C LEU A 114 20.51 -18.27 9.64
N GLN A 115 21.80 -18.64 9.72
CA GLN A 115 22.20 -20.04 9.63
C GLN A 115 21.92 -20.67 11.00
N ILE A 116 20.74 -21.27 11.11
CA ILE A 116 20.40 -22.20 12.20
C ILE A 116 20.80 -23.57 11.67
N ASP A 117 21.65 -24.29 12.41
CA ASP A 117 22.07 -25.64 12.07
C ASP A 117 20.83 -26.57 12.01
N GLU A 118 20.63 -27.22 10.87
CA GLU A 118 19.47 -28.09 10.60
C GLU A 118 19.39 -29.31 11.56
N ASP A 119 20.50 -29.65 12.23
CA ASP A 119 20.61 -30.78 13.16
C ASP A 119 19.95 -30.53 14.53
N GLU A 120 19.58 -29.29 14.89
CA GLU A 120 18.90 -28.99 16.17
C GLU A 120 17.36 -29.10 16.10
N VAL A 121 16.77 -29.11 14.90
CA VAL A 121 15.31 -29.12 14.72
C VAL A 121 14.72 -30.54 14.86
N GLU A 122 15.48 -31.58 14.53
CA GLU A 122 15.01 -32.98 14.63
C GLU A 122 14.84 -33.47 16.08
N ASN A 123 15.52 -32.86 17.05
CA ASN A 123 15.46 -33.29 18.45
C ASN A 123 14.22 -32.75 19.19
N VAL A 124 13.56 -31.70 18.67
CA VAL A 124 12.41 -31.06 19.34
C VAL A 124 11.07 -31.68 18.92
N MET A 125 10.98 -32.33 17.75
CA MET A 125 9.74 -32.97 17.28
C MET A 125 9.47 -34.37 17.89
N SER A 126 10.38 -34.90 18.69
CA SER A 126 10.30 -36.28 19.21
C SER A 126 9.54 -36.44 20.54
N GLN A 127 8.96 -35.38 21.12
CA GLN A 127 8.34 -35.43 22.45
C GLN A 127 6.91 -34.88 22.53
N VAL A 128 6.05 -35.17 21.56
CA VAL A 128 4.60 -34.92 21.70
C VAL A 128 3.89 -36.21 22.13
N PRO A 129 3.21 -36.23 23.30
CA PRO A 129 2.38 -37.37 23.69
C PRO A 129 1.15 -37.48 22.79
N SER A 130 0.98 -38.65 22.16
CA SER A 130 -0.22 -39.04 21.42
C SER A 130 -1.42 -39.16 22.36
N SER A 131 -2.33 -38.19 22.36
CA SER A 131 -3.64 -38.31 23.01
C SER A 131 -4.65 -38.91 22.04
N HIS A 132 -5.06 -40.14 22.37
CA HIS A 132 -6.20 -40.85 21.81
C HIS A 132 -7.53 -40.25 22.31
N ASP A 133 -8.56 -40.52 21.51
CA ASP A 133 -9.99 -40.53 21.82
C ASP A 133 -10.74 -39.18 21.87
N ILE A 134 -11.25 -38.76 20.70
CA ILE A 134 -12.45 -37.92 20.58
C ILE A 134 -13.48 -38.66 19.71
N PRO A 135 -14.75 -38.83 20.17
CA PRO A 135 -15.77 -39.58 19.43
C PRO A 135 -16.25 -38.82 18.19
N GLN A 136 -16.43 -39.54 17.08
CA GLN A 136 -17.08 -39.05 15.86
C GLN A 136 -18.53 -38.60 16.13
N PRO A 137 -18.98 -37.46 15.57
CA PRO A 137 -20.40 -37.19 15.45
C PRO A 137 -20.96 -37.86 14.19
N GLU A 138 -22.15 -38.40 14.40
CA GLU A 138 -22.93 -39.23 13.48
C GLU A 138 -23.33 -38.52 12.19
N CYS A 139 -23.41 -39.33 11.14
CA CYS A 139 -23.90 -39.00 9.80
C CYS A 139 -25.35 -38.48 9.85
N PHE A 140 -25.59 -37.32 9.24
CA PHE A 140 -26.95 -36.92 8.85
C PHE A 140 -27.17 -37.22 7.37
N GLU A 141 -27.92 -38.29 7.11
CA GLU A 141 -28.50 -38.58 5.79
C GLU A 141 -29.79 -37.78 5.59
N GLY A 142 -29.89 -37.13 4.41
CA GLY A 142 -31.11 -37.09 3.61
C GLY A 142 -32.12 -35.97 3.89
N LYS A 143 -32.32 -35.10 2.88
CA LYS A 143 -33.30 -35.35 1.81
C LYS A 143 -33.30 -34.22 0.77
N HIS A 144 -33.10 -34.62 -0.48
CA HIS A 144 -33.47 -33.90 -1.69
C HIS A 144 -35.00 -33.77 -1.80
N GLU A 145 -35.48 -32.64 -2.32
CA GLU A 145 -36.64 -32.48 -3.22
C GLU A 145 -36.71 -30.99 -3.62
N GLU A 146 -36.27 -30.61 -4.82
CA GLU A 146 -37.03 -30.51 -6.08
C GLU A 146 -37.64 -29.11 -6.35
N ASN A 147 -37.17 -28.53 -7.47
CA ASN A 147 -37.89 -27.75 -8.49
C ASN A 147 -38.97 -26.74 -8.06
N ILE A 148 -38.80 -25.45 -8.43
CA ILE A 148 -39.78 -24.71 -9.26
C ILE A 148 -39.05 -23.65 -10.12
N TYR A 149 -39.26 -23.73 -11.44
CA TYR A 149 -38.92 -22.76 -12.46
C TYR A 149 -39.69 -21.43 -12.29
N HIS A 150 -39.02 -20.29 -12.46
CA HIS A 150 -39.66 -19.11 -13.04
C HIS A 150 -38.71 -18.32 -13.95
N ILE A 151 -38.75 -18.72 -15.22
CA ILE A 151 -38.30 -17.96 -16.38
C ILE A 151 -39.13 -16.68 -16.42
N ARG A 152 -38.51 -15.52 -16.25
CA ARG A 152 -39.14 -14.23 -16.56
C ARG A 152 -38.39 -13.60 -17.73
N SER A 153 -39.10 -13.59 -18.85
CA SER A 153 -38.71 -13.05 -20.14
C SER A 153 -38.27 -11.59 -20.06
N GLU A 154 -37.12 -11.30 -20.68
CA GLU A 154 -36.69 -9.95 -21.03
C GLU A 154 -37.55 -9.43 -22.20
N PRO A 155 -37.92 -8.13 -22.22
CA PRO A 155 -38.41 -7.48 -23.42
C PRO A 155 -37.23 -6.99 -24.30
N PRO A 156 -37.36 -7.03 -25.63
CA PRO A 156 -36.34 -6.53 -26.55
C PRO A 156 -36.44 -5.00 -26.65
N CYS A 157 -35.32 -4.29 -26.48
CA CYS A 157 -35.23 -2.86 -26.77
C CYS A 157 -34.25 -2.63 -27.92
N GLU A 158 -34.85 -2.56 -29.10
CA GLU A 158 -34.57 -1.73 -30.28
C GLU A 158 -33.19 -1.11 -30.47
N GLU A 159 -32.60 -1.49 -31.61
CA GLU A 159 -31.53 -0.81 -32.32
C GLU A 159 -31.94 0.62 -32.71
N GLY A 160 -31.15 1.60 -32.26
CA GLY A 160 -31.22 2.99 -32.70
C GLY A 160 -29.86 3.46 -33.20
N ILE A 161 -29.67 3.40 -34.52
CA ILE A 161 -28.56 4.01 -35.24
C ILE A 161 -28.72 5.54 -35.18
N LEU A 162 -27.70 6.26 -34.71
CA LEU A 162 -27.38 7.58 -35.28
C LEU A 162 -25.89 7.90 -35.11
N GLN A 163 -25.23 7.95 -36.26
CA GLN A 163 -23.90 8.50 -36.47
C GLN A 163 -23.96 10.00 -36.20
N ASP A 164 -23.01 10.53 -35.42
CA ASP A 164 -22.56 11.90 -35.60
C ASP A 164 -21.03 11.95 -35.45
N THR A 165 -20.41 12.27 -36.57
CA THR A 165 -18.99 12.50 -36.79
C THR A 165 -18.50 13.71 -35.98
N ILE A 166 -17.50 13.49 -35.13
CA ILE A 166 -16.70 14.58 -34.52
C ILE A 166 -15.39 14.69 -35.33
N PRO A 167 -14.94 15.90 -35.72
CA PRO A 167 -13.77 16.07 -36.57
C PRO A 167 -12.48 15.81 -35.78
N ILE A 168 -11.62 14.96 -36.34
CA ILE A 168 -10.24 14.79 -35.94
C ILE A 168 -9.48 16.05 -36.36
N SER A 169 -9.15 16.92 -35.40
CA SER A 169 -8.20 18.01 -35.61
C SER A 169 -6.79 17.48 -35.35
N GLU A 170 -6.08 17.16 -36.42
CA GLU A 170 -4.63 17.06 -36.42
C GLU A 170 -3.99 18.44 -36.22
N ASN A 171 -2.76 18.41 -35.73
CA ASN A 171 -1.81 19.52 -35.52
C ASN A 171 -1.91 20.24 -34.19
N ASN A 172 -0.99 19.88 -33.28
CA ASN A 172 -0.13 20.84 -32.61
C ASN A 172 1.14 20.13 -32.10
N LYS A 173 2.25 20.32 -32.81
CA LYS A 173 3.60 20.22 -32.23
C LYS A 173 3.72 21.35 -31.23
N ILE A 174 3.86 21.02 -29.94
CA ILE A 174 4.12 22.00 -28.89
C ILE A 174 5.62 21.95 -28.61
N ASP A 175 6.30 23.01 -29.04
CA ASP A 175 7.63 23.37 -28.58
C ASP A 175 7.60 23.51 -27.05
N GLN A 176 8.41 22.68 -26.40
CA GLN A 176 8.46 22.55 -24.95
C GLN A 176 9.30 23.71 -24.37
N ALA A 177 8.68 24.88 -24.29
CA ALA A 177 9.22 26.01 -23.54
C ALA A 177 9.03 25.76 -22.03
N CYS A 178 10.14 25.86 -21.29
CA CYS A 178 10.25 25.79 -19.84
C CYS A 178 9.57 26.99 -19.16
N GLY A 179 8.25 27.08 -19.29
CA GLY A 179 7.39 27.91 -18.45
C GLY A 179 6.76 27.01 -17.40
N SER A 180 6.70 27.44 -16.14
CA SER A 180 5.92 26.77 -15.11
C SER A 180 4.47 26.69 -15.57
N ILE A 181 4.08 25.56 -16.15
CA ILE A 181 2.70 25.30 -16.55
C ILE A 181 1.90 25.30 -15.25
N SER A 182 1.26 26.43 -14.99
CA SER A 182 0.16 26.53 -14.05
C SER A 182 -0.82 25.43 -14.46
N VAL A 183 -0.86 24.35 -13.67
CA VAL A 183 -1.88 23.31 -13.80
C VAL A 183 -3.20 24.02 -13.54
N LYS A 184 -3.79 24.58 -14.60
CA LYS A 184 -5.14 25.12 -14.57
C LYS A 184 -6.00 24.04 -13.94
N ARG A 185 -6.70 24.41 -12.86
CA ARG A 185 -7.43 23.52 -11.95
C ARG A 185 -8.12 22.39 -12.70
N PHE A 186 -7.45 21.25 -12.79
CA PHE A 186 -8.05 20.04 -13.32
C PHE A 186 -8.89 19.48 -12.17
N ASP A 187 -10.20 19.62 -12.30
CA ASP A 187 -11.14 19.13 -11.30
C ASP A 187 -11.60 17.73 -11.70
N LEU A 188 -11.35 16.75 -10.82
CA LEU A 188 -11.83 15.39 -11.00
C LEU A 188 -13.36 15.39 -10.89
N ASN A 189 -14.04 15.03 -11.99
CA ASN A 189 -15.47 14.84 -12.00
C ASN A 189 -15.79 13.47 -11.37
N MET A 190 -16.11 13.49 -10.09
CA MET A 190 -16.34 12.32 -9.28
C MET A 190 -17.65 12.45 -8.51
N ILE A 191 -18.42 11.36 -8.41
CA ILE A 191 -19.65 11.35 -7.63
C ILE A 191 -19.32 11.70 -6.18
N GLU A 192 -19.92 12.75 -5.61
CA GLU A 192 -19.52 13.22 -4.27
C GLU A 192 -19.82 12.20 -3.16
N ALA A 193 -20.99 11.57 -3.21
CA ALA A 193 -21.43 10.58 -2.24
C ALA A 193 -22.07 9.37 -2.94
N PRO A 194 -21.27 8.36 -3.36
CA PRO A 194 -21.81 7.14 -3.94
C PRO A 194 -22.70 6.43 -2.93
N LYS A 195 -23.91 6.03 -3.36
CA LYS A 195 -24.93 5.40 -2.51
C LYS A 195 -24.68 3.90 -2.32
N THR A 196 -24.11 3.25 -3.33
CA THR A 196 -23.83 1.81 -3.35
C THR A 196 -22.39 1.53 -3.80
N ILE A 197 -21.87 0.36 -3.45
CA ILE A 197 -20.54 -0.08 -3.92
C ILE A 197 -20.52 -0.24 -5.44
N LYS A 198 -21.62 -0.71 -6.02
CA LYS A 198 -21.77 -0.78 -7.48
C LYS A 198 -21.62 0.58 -8.15
N GLN A 199 -22.28 1.62 -7.62
CA GLN A 199 -22.16 2.98 -8.15
C GLN A 199 -20.72 3.51 -8.05
N LEU A 200 -20.03 3.21 -6.94
CA LEU A 200 -18.62 3.57 -6.78
C LEU A 200 -17.73 2.86 -7.81
N TYR A 201 -17.94 1.57 -8.03
CA TYR A 201 -17.18 0.76 -8.98
C TYR A 201 -17.40 1.24 -10.42
N ASP A 202 -18.66 1.46 -10.80
CA ASP A 202 -19.03 1.99 -12.12
C ASP A 202 -18.42 3.37 -12.40
N ASP A 203 -18.45 4.30 -11.42
CA ASP A 203 -17.84 5.63 -11.55
C ASP A 203 -16.32 5.54 -11.72
N PHE A 204 -15.67 4.62 -11.00
CA PHE A 204 -14.24 4.45 -11.13
C PHE A 204 -13.82 3.90 -12.48
N ASP A 205 -14.44 2.80 -12.93
CA ASP A 205 -14.04 2.12 -14.15
C ASP A 205 -14.40 2.92 -15.41
N LYS A 206 -15.61 3.50 -15.45
CA LYS A 206 -16.11 4.20 -16.65
C LYS A 206 -15.63 5.65 -16.76
N ASN A 207 -15.23 6.28 -15.66
CA ASN A 207 -15.00 7.72 -15.63
C ASN A 207 -13.65 8.10 -15.01
N LEU A 208 -13.42 7.78 -13.73
CA LEU A 208 -12.21 8.27 -13.02
C LEU A 208 -10.92 7.70 -13.60
N ARG A 209 -10.92 6.43 -14.02
CA ARG A 209 -9.74 5.78 -14.60
C ARG A 209 -9.26 6.50 -15.86
N PHE A 210 -10.18 6.94 -16.71
CA PHE A 210 -9.86 7.68 -17.94
C PHE A 210 -9.42 9.11 -17.65
N GLN A 211 -10.12 9.82 -16.75
CA GLN A 211 -9.72 11.17 -16.35
C GLN A 211 -8.29 11.23 -15.80
N ILE A 212 -7.91 10.26 -14.97
CA ILE A 212 -6.56 10.17 -14.41
C ILE A 212 -5.54 9.86 -15.50
N LYS A 213 -5.85 8.93 -16.41
CA LYS A 213 -4.97 8.61 -17.55
C LYS A 213 -4.77 9.82 -18.45
N ASP A 214 -5.83 10.56 -18.75
CA ASP A 214 -5.76 11.78 -19.58
C ASP A 214 -4.97 12.88 -18.87
N PHE A 215 -5.14 13.04 -17.56
CA PHE A 215 -4.34 13.96 -16.76
C PHE A 215 -2.86 13.57 -16.77
N GLU A 216 -2.53 12.29 -16.54
CA GLU A 216 -1.16 11.79 -16.58
C GLU A 216 -0.51 12.02 -17.95
N ASN A 217 -1.26 11.84 -19.04
CA ASN A 217 -0.78 12.09 -20.40
C ASN A 217 -0.51 13.58 -20.66
N GLN A 218 -1.33 14.48 -20.12
CA GLN A 218 -1.20 15.92 -20.35
C GLN A 218 -0.15 16.60 -19.47
N PHE A 219 -0.05 16.20 -18.20
CA PHE A 219 0.75 16.91 -17.19
C PHE A 219 1.85 16.07 -16.55
N GLY A 220 1.84 14.75 -16.78
CA GLY A 220 2.77 13.80 -16.18
C GLY A 220 2.36 13.32 -14.78
N LYS A 221 2.82 12.13 -14.41
CA LYS A 221 2.48 11.46 -13.13
C LYS A 221 2.86 12.27 -11.89
N GLY A 222 3.94 13.05 -11.96
CA GLY A 222 4.41 13.88 -10.84
C GLY A 222 3.45 15.00 -10.44
N GLN A 223 2.48 15.36 -11.30
CA GLN A 223 1.53 16.43 -11.03
C GLN A 223 0.23 15.93 -10.38
N LEU A 224 0.03 14.62 -10.20
CA LEU A 224 -1.21 14.06 -9.62
C LEU A 224 -1.48 14.56 -8.19
N SER A 225 -0.42 14.84 -7.43
CA SER A 225 -0.52 15.36 -6.06
C SER A 225 -1.18 16.75 -5.99
N LYS A 226 -1.19 17.50 -7.11
CA LYS A 226 -1.80 18.82 -7.21
C LYS A 226 -3.29 18.77 -7.55
N LEU A 227 -3.84 17.60 -7.86
CA LEU A 227 -5.25 17.44 -8.17
C LEU A 227 -6.12 17.68 -6.93
N ASN A 228 -7.20 18.43 -7.13
CA ASN A 228 -8.24 18.54 -6.12
C ASN A 228 -8.90 17.17 -5.90
N LYS A 229 -9.27 16.86 -4.66
CA LYS A 229 -9.87 15.57 -4.26
C LYS A 229 -8.99 14.32 -4.52
N ILE A 230 -7.67 14.48 -4.75
CA ILE A 230 -6.76 13.33 -5.00
C ILE A 230 -6.79 12.28 -3.89
N ARG A 231 -6.85 12.69 -2.62
CA ARG A 231 -6.94 11.76 -1.48
C ARG A 231 -8.22 10.93 -1.52
N THR A 232 -9.34 11.53 -1.92
CA THR A 232 -10.62 10.83 -2.03
C THR A 232 -10.56 9.80 -3.17
N TYR A 233 -9.98 10.18 -4.31
CA TYR A 233 -9.72 9.23 -5.41
C TYR A 233 -8.86 8.05 -4.95
N GLN A 234 -7.74 8.32 -4.26
CA GLN A 234 -6.83 7.28 -3.77
C GLN A 234 -7.53 6.27 -2.85
N ARG A 235 -8.36 6.74 -1.91
CA ARG A 235 -9.13 5.86 -1.02
C ARG A 235 -10.15 5.02 -1.76
N ARG A 236 -10.88 5.61 -2.71
CA ARG A 236 -11.84 4.89 -3.55
C ARG A 236 -11.18 3.83 -4.41
N ARG A 237 -10.05 4.18 -5.04
CA ARG A 237 -9.22 3.25 -5.79
C ARG A 237 -8.74 2.09 -4.91
N ALA A 238 -8.30 2.38 -3.69
CA ALA A 238 -7.84 1.35 -2.75
C ALA A 238 -8.97 0.35 -2.42
N LEU A 239 -10.19 0.84 -2.15
CA LEU A 239 -11.34 -0.05 -1.92
C LEU A 239 -11.66 -0.92 -3.14
N ILE A 240 -11.65 -0.35 -4.34
CA ILE A 240 -11.91 -1.10 -5.58
C ILE A 240 -10.85 -2.17 -5.82
N ASN A 241 -9.58 -1.82 -5.65
CA ASN A 241 -8.49 -2.79 -5.77
C ASN A 241 -8.64 -3.93 -4.76
N GLU A 242 -9.10 -3.67 -3.53
CA GLU A 242 -9.33 -4.73 -2.54
C GLU A 242 -10.53 -5.61 -2.92
N ILE A 243 -11.58 -5.06 -3.52
CA ILE A 243 -12.71 -5.85 -4.06
C ILE A 243 -12.21 -6.76 -5.20
N GLU A 244 -11.37 -6.24 -6.09
CA GLU A 244 -10.77 -7.03 -7.18
C GLU A 244 -9.84 -8.12 -6.64
N LYS A 245 -8.98 -7.80 -5.67
CA LYS A 245 -8.15 -8.80 -4.98
C LYS A 245 -8.99 -9.87 -4.32
N PHE A 246 -10.08 -9.49 -3.64
CA PHE A 246 -11.00 -10.43 -3.00
C PHE A 246 -11.62 -11.38 -4.04
N SER A 247 -12.10 -10.84 -5.18
CA SER A 247 -12.59 -11.63 -6.31
C SER A 247 -11.54 -12.63 -6.80
N THR A 248 -10.28 -12.20 -6.99
CA THR A 248 -9.20 -13.11 -7.41
C THR A 248 -8.83 -14.14 -6.35
N MET A 249 -8.82 -13.76 -5.06
CA MET A 249 -8.40 -14.61 -3.95
C MET A 249 -9.36 -15.79 -3.75
N PHE A 250 -10.67 -15.53 -3.87
CA PHE A 250 -11.71 -16.55 -3.71
C PHE A 250 -12.21 -17.11 -5.04
N SER A 251 -11.59 -16.73 -6.17
CA SER A 251 -11.98 -17.16 -7.53
C SER A 251 -13.47 -16.95 -7.84
N ILE A 252 -14.03 -15.83 -7.40
CA ILE A 252 -15.43 -15.45 -7.63
C ILE A 252 -15.54 -14.31 -8.64
N ASP A 253 -16.68 -14.19 -9.33
CA ASP A 253 -16.93 -13.07 -10.25
C ASP A 253 -16.92 -11.72 -9.50
N ILE A 254 -16.41 -10.67 -10.14
CA ILE A 254 -16.31 -9.34 -9.56
C ILE A 254 -17.69 -8.79 -9.13
N ARG A 255 -18.77 -9.15 -9.82
CA ARG A 255 -20.14 -8.75 -9.46
C ARG A 255 -20.54 -9.36 -8.12
N ILE A 256 -20.19 -10.62 -7.87
CA ILE A 256 -20.44 -11.30 -6.60
C ILE A 256 -19.61 -10.66 -5.49
N ALA A 257 -18.33 -10.35 -5.75
CA ALA A 257 -17.50 -9.64 -4.78
C ALA A 257 -18.08 -8.26 -4.41
N ILE A 258 -18.59 -7.50 -5.38
CA ILE A 258 -19.29 -6.23 -5.13
C ILE A 258 -20.53 -6.43 -4.27
N GLU A 259 -21.32 -7.47 -4.53
CA GLU A 259 -22.52 -7.80 -3.75
C GLU A 259 -22.18 -8.20 -2.31
N ILE A 260 -21.09 -8.92 -2.07
CA ILE A 260 -20.60 -9.26 -0.72
C ILE A 260 -20.25 -7.99 0.07
N PHE A 261 -19.50 -7.07 -0.52
CA PHE A 261 -19.15 -5.79 0.12
C PHE A 261 -20.39 -4.92 0.38
N GLU A 262 -21.36 -4.92 -0.56
CA GLU A 262 -22.62 -4.20 -0.40
C GLU A 262 -23.50 -4.84 0.70
N LYS A 263 -23.55 -6.17 0.79
CA LYS A 263 -24.25 -6.90 1.86
C LYS A 263 -23.64 -6.57 3.21
N TYR A 264 -22.32 -6.64 3.37
CA TYR A 264 -21.63 -6.23 4.60
C TYR A 264 -21.99 -4.79 5.00
N ARG A 265 -21.97 -3.87 4.03
CA ARG A 265 -22.32 -2.45 4.25
C ARG A 265 -23.74 -2.28 4.77
N THR A 266 -24.70 -2.93 4.12
CA THR A 266 -26.14 -2.79 4.42
C THR A 266 -26.50 -3.44 5.76
N VAL A 267 -26.01 -4.65 6.04
CA VAL A 267 -26.22 -5.37 7.31
C VAL A 267 -25.73 -4.55 8.51
N ARG A 268 -24.57 -3.88 8.37
CA ARG A 268 -23.98 -3.08 9.45
C ARG A 268 -24.41 -1.61 9.45
N GLY A 269 -25.34 -1.20 8.59
CA GLY A 269 -25.83 0.18 8.49
C GLY A 269 -24.71 1.20 8.17
N ARG A 270 -23.67 0.79 7.43
CA ARG A 270 -22.52 1.64 7.10
C ARG A 270 -22.73 2.39 5.78
N THR A 271 -22.00 3.49 5.61
CA THR A 271 -21.99 4.26 4.36
C THR A 271 -20.84 3.80 3.47
N VAL A 272 -20.91 4.07 2.16
CA VAL A 272 -19.77 3.79 1.26
C VAL A 272 -18.50 4.54 1.71
N PRO A 273 -18.57 5.81 2.14
CA PRO A 273 -17.42 6.50 2.73
C PRO A 273 -16.82 5.84 3.96
N PHE A 274 -17.63 5.17 4.78
CA PHE A 274 -17.11 4.43 5.92
C PHE A 274 -16.17 3.31 5.47
N LEU A 275 -16.51 2.59 4.40
CA LEU A 275 -15.74 1.43 3.93
C LEU A 275 -14.33 1.81 3.51
N TYR A 276 -14.18 2.81 2.62
CA TYR A 276 -12.84 3.21 2.16
C TYR A 276 -12.04 4.02 3.18
N ASN A 277 -12.67 4.54 4.24
CA ASN A 277 -11.96 5.19 5.34
C ASN A 277 -11.48 4.18 6.40
N ASN A 278 -12.09 2.99 6.46
CA ASN A 278 -11.76 1.92 7.41
C ASN A 278 -11.38 0.63 6.64
N LEU A 279 -10.64 0.79 5.55
CA LEU A 279 -10.44 -0.27 4.55
C LEU A 279 -9.86 -1.55 5.17
N THR A 280 -8.84 -1.43 6.01
CA THR A 280 -8.15 -2.59 6.60
C THR A 280 -9.09 -3.45 7.46
N SER A 281 -9.83 -2.84 8.38
CA SER A 281 -10.76 -3.58 9.24
C SER A 281 -11.91 -4.18 8.46
N VAL A 282 -12.48 -3.42 7.51
CA VAL A 282 -13.56 -3.90 6.64
C VAL A 282 -13.13 -5.12 5.83
N VAL A 283 -11.95 -5.08 5.20
CA VAL A 283 -11.46 -6.19 4.39
C VAL A 283 -11.18 -7.42 5.25
N MET A 284 -10.58 -7.25 6.43
CA MET A 284 -10.36 -8.39 7.34
C MET A 284 -11.68 -9.03 7.78
N GLU A 285 -12.64 -8.23 8.25
CA GLU A 285 -13.94 -8.74 8.70
C GLU A 285 -14.70 -9.46 7.58
N ILE A 286 -14.71 -8.91 6.36
CA ILE A 286 -15.36 -9.55 5.21
C ILE A 286 -14.68 -10.88 4.88
N LYS A 287 -13.34 -10.95 4.91
CA LYS A 287 -12.60 -12.19 4.67
C LYS A 287 -12.94 -13.24 5.72
N THR A 288 -12.88 -12.89 7.00
CA THR A 288 -13.21 -13.81 8.10
C THR A 288 -14.66 -14.29 8.01
N GLU A 289 -15.62 -13.41 7.71
CA GLU A 289 -17.04 -13.77 7.58
C GLU A 289 -17.29 -14.68 6.37
N TYR A 290 -16.60 -14.43 5.26
CA TYR A 290 -16.69 -15.25 4.05
C TYR A 290 -16.09 -16.64 4.27
N GLU A 291 -14.87 -16.72 4.83
CA GLU A 291 -14.21 -18.00 5.15
C GLU A 291 -15.06 -18.84 6.11
N SER A 292 -15.65 -18.22 7.14
CA SER A 292 -16.53 -18.90 8.11
C SER A 292 -17.86 -19.40 7.52
N SER A 293 -18.24 -18.95 6.31
CA SER A 293 -19.49 -19.38 5.66
C SER A 293 -19.29 -20.59 4.75
N TYR A 294 -18.04 -20.93 4.40
CA TYR A 294 -17.70 -22.00 3.46
C TYR A 294 -16.92 -23.15 4.11
N TYR A 295 -16.49 -23.00 5.37
CA TYR A 295 -15.87 -24.03 6.19
C TYR A 295 -16.70 -24.26 7.46
#